data_AF-A0A0R3QXN9-F1
#
_entry.id   AF-A0A0R3QXN9-F1
#
_cell.length_a   1.000
_cell.length_b   1.000
_cell.length_c   1.000
_cell.angle_alpha   90.00
_cell.angle_beta   90.00
_cell.angle_gamma   90.00
#
_symmetry.space_group_name_H-M   'P 1'
#
loop_
_entity.id
_entity.type
_entity.pdbx_description
1 polymer ?
#
loop_
_entity_poly.entity_id
_entity_poly.type
_entity_poly.pdbx_seq_one_letter_code
_entity_poly.pdbx_strand_id
1 'polypeptide(L)'
;MQELLLYMYTGRSPNLSNMALDLLAAADRFQLPGLKEMADQVLRTGLIVESACRYLVFADMHNARELKSDAIKFIAQNSSSIITVTFYFYMS
;
A
#
# COMPACT_ATOMS: atom_id res chain seq x y z
N MET A 1 15.79 -0.92 3.44
CA MET A 1 16.84 -0.95 2.38
C MET A 1 17.37 -2.36 2.09
N GLN A 2 17.61 -3.23 3.09
CA GLN A 2 18.13 -4.59 2.83
C GLN A 2 17.25 -5.43 1.89
N GLU A 3 15.93 -5.30 1.94
CA GLU A 3 15.03 -6.03 1.04
C GLU A 3 15.15 -5.61 -0.43
N LEU A 4 15.49 -4.35 -0.72
CA LEU A 4 15.66 -3.91 -2.10
C LEU A 4 16.94 -4.46 -2.71
N LEU A 5 18.01 -4.52 -1.91
CA LEU A 5 19.24 -5.23 -2.27
C LEU A 5 18.97 -6.72 -2.46
N LEU A 6 18.21 -7.35 -1.55
CA LEU A 6 17.83 -8.75 -1.68
C LEU A 6 17.04 -8.99 -2.97
N TYR A 7 16.11 -8.10 -3.32
CA TYR A 7 15.36 -8.19 -4.57
C TYR A 7 16.26 -8.03 -5.80
N MET A 8 17.21 -7.07 -5.81
CA MET A 8 18.17 -6.96 -6.91
C MET A 8 19.03 -8.21 -7.09
N TYR A 9 19.38 -8.90 -6.00
CA TYR A 9 20.24 -10.09 -6.05
C TYR A 9 19.47 -11.41 -6.27
N THR A 10 18.23 -11.52 -5.79
CA THR A 10 17.48 -12.80 -5.78
C THR A 10 16.19 -12.76 -6.59
N GLY A 11 15.75 -11.57 -7.03
CA GLY A 11 14.47 -11.36 -7.71
C GLY A 11 13.25 -11.61 -6.83
N ARG A 12 13.41 -11.81 -5.51
CA ARG A 12 12.33 -12.15 -4.57
C ARG A 12 12.40 -11.32 -3.30
N SER A 13 11.23 -10.96 -2.77
CA SER A 13 11.07 -10.24 -1.49
C SER A 13 10.06 -10.98 -0.61
N PRO A 14 10.49 -11.83 0.32
CA PRO A 14 9.59 -12.62 1.17
C PRO A 14 8.84 -11.79 2.22
N ASN A 15 9.31 -10.58 2.58
CA ASN A 15 8.63 -9.67 3.51
C ASN A 15 7.85 -8.55 2.80
N LEU A 16 7.57 -8.73 1.50
CA LEU A 16 6.84 -7.77 0.68
C LEU A 16 5.52 -7.34 1.33
N SER A 17 4.81 -8.22 2.02
CA SER A 17 3.52 -7.89 2.67
C SER A 17 3.63 -6.92 3.83
N ASN A 18 4.69 -7.02 4.64
CA ASN A 18 4.89 -6.14 5.80
C ASN A 18 5.58 -4.84 5.42
N MET A 19 6.46 -4.86 4.41
CA MET A 19 7.23 -3.69 3.98
C MET A 19 6.76 -3.15 2.62
N ALA A 20 5.55 -3.48 2.17
CA ALA A 20 5.06 -3.14 0.83
C ALA A 20 5.15 -1.65 0.53
N LEU A 21 4.88 -0.80 1.53
CA LEU A 21 4.97 0.66 1.43
C LEU A 21 6.40 1.16 1.23
N ASP A 22 7.32 0.72 2.09
CA ASP A 22 8.75 1.07 1.98
C ASP A 22 9.35 0.54 0.67
N LEU A 23 8.91 -0.64 0.24
CA LEU A 23 9.35 -1.23 -1.01
C LEU A 23 8.79 -0.50 -2.23
N LEU A 24 7.53 -0.06 -2.19
CA LEU A 24 6.92 0.77 -3.23
C LEU A 24 7.66 2.11 -3.33
N ALA A 25 7.92 2.75 -2.19
CA ALA A 25 8.64 4.02 -2.14
C ALA A 25 10.05 3.91 -2.73
N ALA A 26 10.73 2.81 -2.42
CA ALA A 26 12.07 2.57 -2.90
C ALA A 26 12.05 2.08 -4.37
N ALA A 27 11.08 1.26 -4.80
CA ALA A 27 10.88 0.89 -6.20
C ALA A 27 10.63 2.12 -7.09
N ASP A 28 9.85 3.08 -6.59
CA ASP A 28 9.58 4.35 -7.25
C ASP A 28 10.85 5.21 -7.35
N ARG A 29 11.61 5.31 -6.24
CA ARG A 29 12.89 6.04 -6.18
C ARG A 29 13.98 5.45 -7.08
N PHE A 30 14.04 4.12 -7.19
CA PHE A 30 15.01 3.41 -8.02
C PHE A 30 14.47 3.07 -9.44
N GLN A 31 13.25 3.50 -9.77
CA GLN A 31 12.56 3.21 -11.04
C GLN A 31 12.60 1.73 -11.43
N LEU A 32 12.23 0.85 -10.49
CA LEU A 32 12.15 -0.60 -10.68
C LEU A 32 10.69 -1.01 -10.93
N PRO A 33 10.21 -1.03 -12.19
CA PRO A 33 8.79 -1.28 -12.50
C PRO A 33 8.32 -2.66 -12.02
N GLY A 34 9.14 -3.71 -12.13
CA GLY A 34 8.77 -5.07 -11.69
C GLY A 34 8.59 -5.19 -10.17
N LEU A 35 9.34 -4.41 -9.38
CA LEU A 35 9.16 -4.36 -7.93
C LEU A 35 7.91 -3.56 -7.57
N LYS A 36 7.64 -2.48 -8.32
CA LYS A 36 6.44 -1.65 -8.16
C LYS A 36 5.17 -2.45 -8.39
N GLU A 37 5.10 -3.25 -9.46
CA GLU A 37 3.97 -4.12 -9.77
C GLU A 37 3.71 -5.16 -8.68
N MET A 38 4.77 -5.82 -8.20
CA MET A 38 4.65 -6.79 -7.10
C MET A 38 4.16 -6.14 -5.80
N ALA A 39 4.71 -4.98 -5.45
CA ALA A 39 4.26 -4.23 -4.27
C ALA A 39 2.79 -3.81 -4.40
N ASP A 40 2.36 -3.33 -5.57
CA ASP A 40 0.96 -2.97 -5.83
C ASP A 40 0.03 -4.18 -5.68
N GLN A 41 0.42 -5.35 -6.18
CA GLN A 41 -0.38 -6.57 -6.10
C GLN A 41 -0.54 -7.06 -4.64
N VAL A 42 0.52 -6.92 -3.83
CA VAL A 42 0.48 -7.26 -2.41
C VAL A 42 -0.31 -6.22 -1.60
N LEU A 43 -0.18 -4.94 -1.91
CA LEU A 43 -0.98 -3.89 -1.29
C LEU A 43 -2.48 -4.08 -1.59
N ARG A 44 -2.83 -4.45 -2.82
CA ARG A 44 -4.21 -4.81 -3.22
C ARG A 44 -4.79 -5.97 -2.40
N THR A 45 -3.99 -7.00 -2.11
CA THR A 45 -4.44 -8.16 -1.33
C THR A 45 -4.42 -7.91 0.18
N GLY A 46 -3.60 -6.97 0.66
CA GLY A 46 -3.51 -6.56 2.07
C GLY A 46 -4.42 -5.38 2.47
N LEU A 47 -5.35 -4.97 1.62
CA LEU A 47 -6.23 -3.81 1.86
C LEU A 47 -7.21 -4.09 3.01
N ILE A 48 -6.92 -3.51 4.18
CA ILE A 48 -7.80 -3.53 5.37
C ILE A 48 -8.33 -2.13 5.66
N VAL A 49 -9.55 -2.02 6.20
CA VAL A 49 -10.28 -0.75 6.35
C VAL A 49 -9.50 0.32 7.14
N GLU A 50 -8.82 -0.05 8.23
CA GLU A 50 -7.98 0.88 9.02
C GLU A 50 -6.75 1.38 8.24
N SER A 51 -6.07 0.49 7.53
CA SER A 51 -4.86 0.84 6.76
C SER A 51 -5.16 1.38 5.37
N ALA A 52 -6.39 1.23 4.86
CA ALA A 52 -6.80 1.67 3.52
C ALA A 52 -6.60 3.17 3.35
N CYS A 53 -6.90 3.98 4.37
CA CYS A 53 -6.67 5.42 4.34
C CYS A 53 -5.17 5.76 4.23
N ARG A 54 -4.32 5.07 5.00
CA ARG A 54 -2.86 5.25 4.92
C ARG A 54 -2.32 4.79 3.56
N TYR A 55 -2.78 3.65 3.05
CA TYR A 55 -2.40 3.14 1.73
C TYR A 55 -2.82 4.09 0.60
N LEU A 56 -3.98 4.72 0.70
CA LEU A 56 -4.43 5.69 -0.31
C LEU A 56 -3.53 6.93 -0.35
N VAL A 57 -3.13 7.45 0.81
CA VAL A 57 -2.18 8.59 0.89
C VAL A 57 -0.82 8.19 0.31
N PHE A 58 -0.32 7.00 0.62
CA PHE A 58 0.92 6.49 0.04
C PHE A 58 0.82 6.27 -1.47
N ALA A 59 -0.30 5.72 -1.95
CA ALA A 59 -0.55 5.51 -3.38
C ALA A 59 -0.58 6.83 -4.14
N ASP A 60 -1.18 7.87 -3.55
CA ASP A 60 -1.18 9.22 -4.10
C ASP A 60 0.23 9.80 -4.17
N MET A 61 1.01 9.64 -3.10
CA MET A 61 2.39 10.13 -3.00
C MET A 61 3.34 9.46 -4.01
N HIS A 62 3.17 8.17 -4.27
CA HIS A 62 3.99 7.38 -5.21
C HIS A 62 3.35 7.21 -6.60
N ASN A 63 2.31 8.01 -6.90
CA ASN A 63 1.60 8.04 -8.17
C ASN A 63 1.12 6.64 -8.64
N ALA A 64 0.78 5.76 -7.69
CA ALA A 64 0.24 4.42 -7.93
C ALA A 64 -1.28 4.52 -8.19
N ARG A 65 -1.63 4.92 -9.42
CA ARG A 65 -3.01 5.24 -9.83
C ARG A 65 -3.98 4.06 -9.68
N GLU A 66 -3.51 2.87 -10.00
CA GLU A 66 -4.29 1.65 -9.93
C GLU A 66 -4.66 1.29 -8.48
N LEU A 67 -3.65 1.25 -7.60
CA LEU A 67 -3.84 1.04 -6.17
C LEU A 67 -4.75 2.11 -5.54
N LYS A 68 -4.58 3.37 -5.95
CA LYS A 68 -5.44 4.47 -5.51
C LYS A 68 -6.90 4.23 -5.89
N SER A 69 -7.18 3.80 -7.12
CA SER A 69 -8.56 3.52 -7.59
C SER A 69 -9.21 2.42 -6.75
N ASP A 70 -8.47 1.35 -6.48
CA ASP A 70 -8.96 0.22 -5.71
C ASP A 70 -9.15 0.59 -4.24
N ALA A 71 -8.21 1.34 -3.66
CA ALA A 71 -8.34 1.86 -2.30
C ALA A 71 -9.56 2.80 -2.15
N ILE A 72 -9.80 3.69 -3.11
CA ILE A 72 -10.98 4.58 -3.11
C ILE A 72 -12.26 3.76 -3.16
N LYS A 73 -12.35 2.75 -4.04
CA LYS A 73 -13.52 1.87 -4.14
C LYS A 73 -13.75 1.12 -2.83
N PHE A 74 -12.67 0.61 -2.22
CA PHE A 74 -12.73 -0.10 -0.96
C PHE A 74 -13.20 0.80 0.19
N ILE A 75 -12.68 2.03 0.26
CA ILE A 75 -13.10 3.05 1.23
C ILE A 75 -14.55 3.48 1.00
N ALA A 76 -14.97 3.67 -0.25
CA ALA A 76 -16.35 4.03 -0.58
C ALA A 76 -17.34 2.93 -0.17
N GLN A 77 -16.99 1.65 -0.39
CA GLN A 77 -17.79 0.51 0.06
C GLN A 77 -17.82 0.36 1.58
N ASN A 78 -16.71 0.67 2.25
CA ASN A 78 -16.59 0.61 3.70
C ASN A 78 -16.87 1.95 4.39
N SER A 79 -17.41 2.94 3.67
CA SER A 79 -17.57 4.31 4.17
C SER A 79 -18.45 4.38 5.42
N SER A 80 -19.52 3.59 5.48
CA SER A 80 -20.35 3.41 6.68
C SER A 80 -19.57 2.88 7.89
N SER A 81 -18.65 1.94 7.66
CA SER A 81 -17.78 1.38 8.71
C SER A 81 -16.65 2.35 9.12
N ILE A 82 -16.05 3.07 8.17
CA ILE A 82 -14.96 4.04 8.43
C ILE A 82 -15.47 5.24 9.20
N ILE A 83 -16.67 5.76 8.88
CA ILE A 83 -17.29 6.86 9.62
C ILE A 83 -17.52 6.45 11.08
N THR A 84 -17.94 5.21 11.30
CA THR A 84 -18.16 4.66 12.64
C THR A 84 -16.84 4.55 13.42
N VAL A 85 -15.80 3.94 12.84
CA VAL A 85 -14.48 3.82 13.49
C VAL A 85 -13.87 5.19 13.79
N THR A 86 -13.98 6.14 12.86
CA THR A 86 -13.48 7.51 13.03
C THR A 86 -14.23 8.24 14.15
N PHE A 87 -15.55 8.05 14.26
CA PHE A 87 -16.36 8.61 15.34
C PHE A 87 -15.98 8.04 16.70
N TYR A 88 -15.73 6.73 16.80
CA TYR A 88 -15.25 6.09 18.04
C TYR A 88 -13.86 6.58 18.45
N PHE A 89 -12.95 6.78 17.51
CA PHE A 89 -11.61 7.28 17.79
C PHE A 89 -11.58 8.76 18.22
N TYR A 90 -12.62 9.54 17.89
CA TYR A 90 -12.75 10.94 18.29
C TYR A 90 -13.46 11.14 19.65
N MET A 91 -14.10 10.08 20.18
CA MET A 91 -14.82 10.12 21.46
C MET A 91 -14.06 9.47 22.63
N SER A 92 -12.77 9.13 22.44
CA SER A 92 -11.89 8.57 23.46
C SER A 92 -10.59 9.33 23.56
#